data_AF-A0A2P6QFH0-F1
#
_entry.id   AF-A0A2P6QFH0-F1
#
_cell.length_a   1.000
_cell.length_b   1.000
_cell.length_c   1.000
_cell.angle_alpha   90.00
_cell.angle_beta   90.00
_cell.angle_gamma   90.00
#
_symmetry.space_group_name_H-M   'P 1'
#
loop_
_entity.id
_entity.type
_entity.pdbx_description
1 polymer ?
#
loop_
_entity_poly.entity_id
_entity_poly.type
_entity_poly.pdbx_seq_one_letter_code
_entity_poly.pdbx_strand_id
1 'polypeptide(L)'
;MKTLIGQGGEATNDDGVLLTMSTLTEEGVISVKNAACERLLNQRVELKMKSKKINDCLNRFHVAMSKPRDQKERPPCIPQAVLEAELANDEWKEDIIPEILDGHNVFDFVDPDILDRLEELKREEGIMQADVDDDVEMDGMELTPEEQKTLAQIRKNKSLLIQQHINKKSTAVTRPTVPRKFDKDREFTTKRMGRQLSVLGIDPSMAINRARSRSLSRRGQKRERSVDKGDSEVVGVMDMDVDTLNKKLRLMSRPRSRSRSRPPTVVDQKSKALDKARKSVKNRNKNARRGEADRVAPNLKPKHLFSGKRSNGKTQRR
;
A
#
# COMPACT_ATOMS: atom_id res chain seq x y z
N MET A 1 -53.71 54.78 -28.94
CA MET A 1 -53.15 54.07 -27.78
C MET A 1 -51.64 54.04 -27.96
N LYS A 2 -50.87 54.68 -27.07
CA LYS A 2 -49.41 54.78 -27.19
C LYS A 2 -48.79 53.43 -26.82
N THR A 3 -48.25 52.72 -27.80
CA THR A 3 -47.53 51.45 -27.62
C THR A 3 -46.09 51.77 -27.20
N LEU A 4 -45.76 51.54 -25.92
CA LEU A 4 -44.40 51.62 -25.43
C LEU A 4 -43.75 50.24 -25.61
N ILE A 5 -42.89 50.11 -26.62
CA ILE A 5 -42.00 48.96 -26.79
C ILE A 5 -40.82 49.19 -25.84
N GLY A 6 -40.93 48.68 -24.61
CA GLY A 6 -39.89 48.80 -23.60
C GLY A 6 -38.84 47.71 -23.75
N GLN A 7 -37.62 48.09 -24.14
CA GLN A 7 -36.44 47.31 -23.79
C GLN A 7 -36.21 47.48 -22.29
N GLY A 8 -36.54 46.44 -21.51
CA GLY A 8 -36.11 46.28 -20.12
C GLY A 8 -36.33 47.48 -19.20
N GLY A 9 -37.59 47.76 -18.83
CA GLY A 9 -37.92 48.69 -17.76
C GLY A 9 -38.96 48.09 -16.82
N GLU A 10 -38.78 48.28 -15.50
CA GLU A 10 -39.70 47.88 -14.45
C GLU A 10 -41.12 48.40 -14.73
N ALA A 11 -42.07 47.47 -14.86
CA ALA A 11 -43.47 47.78 -15.09
C ALA A 11 -44.18 47.97 -13.75
N THR A 12 -44.33 49.22 -13.34
CA THR A 12 -45.02 49.60 -12.10
C THR A 12 -46.53 49.76 -12.25
N ASN A 13 -47.11 49.51 -13.43
CA ASN A 13 -48.55 49.66 -13.67
C ASN A 13 -49.13 48.44 -14.39
N ASP A 14 -50.34 48.03 -14.00
CA ASP A 14 -51.14 46.89 -14.50
C ASP A 14 -51.57 46.99 -15.98
N ASP A 15 -50.95 47.88 -16.76
CA ASP A 15 -51.17 48.02 -18.19
C ASP A 15 -50.34 46.97 -18.95
N GLY A 16 -51.00 46.16 -19.78
CA GLY A 16 -50.44 44.99 -20.44
C GLY A 16 -49.11 45.24 -21.17
N VAL A 17 -48.01 44.82 -20.56
CA VAL A 17 -46.67 44.86 -21.17
C VAL A 17 -46.54 43.72 -22.18
N LEU A 18 -46.27 44.09 -23.43
CA LEU A 18 -45.93 43.16 -24.51
C LEU A 18 -44.41 43.04 -24.63
N LEU A 19 -43.90 41.82 -24.51
CA LEU A 19 -42.48 41.49 -24.65
C LEU A 19 -42.28 40.71 -25.95
N THR A 20 -41.25 41.05 -26.70
CA THR A 20 -40.86 40.31 -27.92
C THR A 20 -39.94 39.15 -27.55
N MET A 21 -40.22 37.95 -28.06
CA MET A 21 -39.34 36.78 -27.92
C MET A 21 -39.23 36.03 -29.23
N SER A 22 -38.00 35.63 -29.57
CA SER A 22 -37.68 34.87 -30.79
C SER A 22 -37.05 33.54 -30.39
N THR A 23 -37.62 32.42 -30.86
CA THR A 23 -37.05 31.08 -30.66
C THR A 23 -35.99 30.73 -31.72
N LEU A 24 -35.82 31.58 -32.74
CA LEU A 24 -34.82 31.39 -33.79
C LEU A 24 -33.48 32.04 -33.43
N THR A 25 -33.53 33.22 -32.80
CA THR A 25 -32.33 33.98 -32.37
C THR A 25 -32.04 33.83 -30.87
N GLU A 26 -32.90 33.13 -30.12
CA GLU A 26 -32.87 32.99 -28.66
C GLU A 26 -32.98 34.32 -27.87
N GLU A 27 -33.15 35.43 -28.58
CA GLU A 27 -33.30 36.76 -28.00
C GLU A 27 -34.66 36.90 -27.28
N GLY A 28 -34.60 37.42 -26.06
CA GLY A 28 -35.79 37.73 -25.26
C GLY A 28 -36.46 36.54 -24.56
N VAL A 29 -35.98 35.30 -24.76
CA VAL A 29 -36.55 34.12 -24.09
C VAL A 29 -36.35 34.19 -22.57
N ILE A 30 -35.14 34.55 -22.13
CA ILE A 30 -34.80 34.66 -20.71
C ILE A 30 -35.49 35.87 -20.07
N SER A 31 -35.61 37.00 -20.79
CA SER A 31 -36.25 38.19 -20.25
C SER A 31 -37.76 37.99 -20.03
N VAL A 32 -38.47 37.34 -20.96
CA VAL A 32 -39.88 36.97 -20.78
C VAL A 32 -40.06 36.03 -19.59
N LYS A 33 -39.19 35.03 -19.45
CA LYS A 33 -39.22 34.10 -18.32
C LYS A 33 -39.05 34.85 -16.99
N ASN A 34 -38.04 35.70 -16.87
CA ASN A 34 -37.77 36.45 -15.64
C ASN A 34 -38.94 37.37 -15.29
N ALA A 35 -39.45 38.13 -16.26
CA ALA A 35 -40.60 39.03 -16.07
C ALA A 35 -41.87 38.27 -15.64
N ALA A 36 -42.16 37.11 -16.23
CA ALA A 36 -43.29 36.28 -15.83
C ALA A 36 -43.11 35.70 -14.41
N CYS A 37 -41.91 35.23 -14.09
CA CYS A 37 -41.57 34.71 -12.76
C CYS A 37 -41.70 35.79 -11.67
N GLU A 38 -41.20 37.00 -11.92
CA GLU A 38 -41.27 38.13 -10.98
C GLU A 38 -42.72 38.56 -10.72
N ARG A 39 -43.55 38.69 -11.77
CA ARG A 39 -44.98 39.02 -11.62
C ARG A 39 -45.72 38.00 -10.77
N LEU A 40 -45.51 36.72 -11.05
CA LEU A 40 -46.12 35.64 -10.31
C LEU A 40 -45.59 35.58 -8.87
N LEU A 41 -44.31 35.89 -8.66
CA LEU A 41 -43.72 36.00 -7.33
C LEU A 41 -44.36 37.14 -6.54
N ASN A 42 -44.57 38.32 -7.13
CA ASN A 42 -45.23 39.46 -6.49
C ASN A 42 -46.65 39.09 -6.04
N GLN A 43 -47.46 38.49 -6.92
CA GLN A 43 -48.80 38.01 -6.56
C GLN A 43 -48.77 36.98 -5.42
N ARG A 44 -47.83 36.03 -5.46
CA ARG A 44 -47.68 35.02 -4.38
C ARG A 44 -47.23 35.65 -3.07
N VAL A 45 -46.33 36.62 -3.12
CA VAL A 45 -45.86 37.35 -1.94
C VAL A 45 -47.00 38.16 -1.35
N GLU A 46 -47.81 38.87 -2.15
CA GLU A 46 -49.00 39.59 -1.65
C GLU A 46 -50.01 38.67 -0.95
N LEU A 47 -50.31 37.51 -1.54
CA LEU A 47 -51.18 36.52 -0.91
C LEU A 47 -50.57 35.99 0.39
N LYS A 48 -49.24 35.82 0.42
CA LYS A 48 -48.54 35.40 1.63
C LYS A 48 -48.54 36.51 2.68
N MET A 49 -48.37 37.78 2.29
CA MET A 49 -48.42 39.00 3.11
C MET A 49 -49.77 39.16 3.80
N LYS A 50 -50.86 38.84 3.09
CA LYS A 50 -52.21 38.80 3.66
C LYS A 50 -52.43 37.62 4.62
N SER A 51 -51.58 36.59 4.61
CA SER A 51 -51.71 35.40 5.44
C SER A 51 -50.95 35.51 6.77
N LYS A 52 -51.51 34.94 7.84
CA LYS A 52 -50.86 34.91 9.17
C LYS A 52 -49.61 34.00 9.25
N LYS A 53 -49.36 33.18 8.22
CA LYS A 53 -48.24 32.23 8.14
C LYS A 53 -46.88 32.91 7.91
N ILE A 54 -46.84 34.23 7.77
CA ILE A 54 -45.58 34.97 7.67
C ILE A 54 -44.84 35.05 9.00
N ASN A 55 -45.57 35.09 10.10
CA ASN A 55 -44.98 35.23 11.43
C ASN A 55 -44.00 34.07 11.73
N ASP A 56 -44.27 32.87 11.20
CA ASP A 56 -43.41 31.69 11.33
C ASP A 56 -42.05 31.86 10.61
N CYS A 57 -42.00 32.67 9.54
CA CYS A 57 -40.82 32.90 8.72
C CYS A 57 -40.11 34.22 9.03
N LEU A 58 -40.72 35.12 9.79
CA LEU A 58 -40.24 36.49 10.02
C LEU A 58 -38.84 36.52 10.64
N ASN A 59 -38.53 35.56 11.53
CA ASN A 59 -37.20 35.39 12.12
C ASN A 59 -36.11 35.07 11.08
N ARG A 60 -36.45 34.50 9.92
CA ARG A 60 -35.50 34.21 8.83
C ARG A 60 -35.27 35.41 7.92
N PHE A 61 -36.26 36.30 7.82
CA PHE A 61 -36.16 37.53 7.04
C PHE A 61 -35.49 38.66 7.82
N HIS A 62 -35.58 38.64 9.15
CA HIS A 62 -34.93 39.64 9.98
C HIS A 62 -33.41 39.45 9.95
N VAL A 63 -32.71 40.35 9.26
CA VAL A 63 -31.25 40.51 9.37
C VAL A 63 -30.95 41.42 10.55
N ALA A 64 -30.13 40.96 11.50
CA ALA A 64 -29.77 41.75 12.66
C ALA A 64 -28.77 42.85 12.26
N MET A 65 -29.18 44.11 12.36
CA MET A 65 -28.28 45.24 12.18
C MET A 65 -27.46 45.44 13.44
N SER A 66 -26.13 45.44 13.31
CA SER A 66 -25.24 45.68 14.44
C SER A 66 -25.34 47.13 14.90
N LYS A 67 -25.57 47.35 16.19
CA LYS A 67 -25.50 48.69 16.79
C LYS A 67 -24.03 49.05 17.02
N PRO A 68 -23.57 50.24 16.62
CA PRO A 68 -22.21 50.68 16.90
C PRO A 68 -22.01 50.77 18.42
N ARG A 69 -21.14 49.92 18.96
CA ARG A 69 -20.91 49.78 20.41
C ARG A 69 -19.56 50.35 20.84
N ASP A 70 -18.53 50.19 20.02
CA ASP A 70 -17.15 50.59 20.31
C ASP A 70 -16.64 51.52 19.18
N GLN A 71 -15.76 52.48 19.49
CA GLN A 71 -15.03 53.29 18.49
C GLN A 71 -13.83 52.53 17.90
N LYS A 72 -13.98 51.23 17.62
CA LYS A 72 -12.91 50.38 17.05
C LYS A 72 -13.37 49.77 15.73
N GLU A 73 -12.61 50.03 14.68
CA GLU A 73 -12.83 49.41 13.38
C GLU A 73 -12.38 47.94 13.41
N ARG A 74 -13.20 47.06 12.82
CA ARG A 74 -12.94 45.61 12.72
C ARG A 74 -12.95 45.22 11.24
N PRO A 75 -11.91 45.54 10.47
CA PRO A 75 -11.85 45.20 9.06
C PRO A 75 -11.77 43.66 8.86
N PRO A 76 -12.19 43.14 7.70
CA PRO A 76 -12.02 41.72 7.38
C PRO A 76 -10.53 41.40 7.24
N CYS A 77 -10.05 40.41 7.99
CA CYS A 77 -8.66 39.94 7.92
C CYS A 77 -8.53 38.85 6.85
N ILE A 78 -8.50 39.25 5.58
CA ILE A 78 -8.21 38.36 4.45
C ILE A 78 -6.69 38.33 4.29
N PRO A 79 -6.02 37.17 4.40
CA PRO A 79 -4.58 37.11 4.29
C PRO A 79 -4.13 37.48 2.86
N GLN A 80 -3.04 38.25 2.77
CA GLN A 80 -2.49 38.75 1.52
C GLN A 80 -2.17 37.62 0.53
N ALA A 81 -1.70 36.46 0.99
CA ALA A 81 -1.44 35.29 0.16
C ALA A 81 -2.67 34.74 -0.61
N VAL A 82 -3.89 35.05 -0.17
CA VAL A 82 -5.13 34.68 -0.91
C VAL A 82 -5.39 35.66 -2.05
N LEU A 83 -4.88 36.88 -1.96
CA LEU A 83 -4.89 37.88 -3.03
C LEU A 83 -3.68 37.69 -3.95
N GLU A 84 -2.51 37.33 -3.40
CA GLU A 84 -1.21 37.20 -4.07
C GLU A 84 -0.88 35.76 -4.50
N ALA A 85 -1.85 34.85 -4.56
CA ALA A 85 -1.69 33.59 -5.29
C ALA A 85 -1.65 33.81 -6.82
N GLU A 86 -1.08 34.93 -7.22
CA GLU A 86 -0.83 35.37 -8.58
C GLU A 86 0.68 35.23 -8.78
N LEU A 87 1.08 34.35 -9.69
CA LEU A 87 2.47 34.30 -10.17
C LEU A 87 2.79 35.65 -10.81
N ALA A 88 4.08 36.00 -10.87
CA ALA A 88 4.53 37.20 -11.57
C ALA A 88 4.02 37.28 -13.02
N ASN A 89 3.81 36.12 -13.66
CA ASN A 89 3.14 35.97 -14.94
C ASN A 89 1.98 34.96 -14.80
N ASP A 90 0.79 35.35 -15.22
CA ASP A 90 -0.39 34.47 -15.21
C ASP A 90 -0.28 33.29 -16.20
N GLU A 91 0.56 33.41 -17.22
CA GLU A 91 0.78 32.36 -18.23
C GLU A 91 1.41 31.09 -17.61
N TRP A 92 2.21 31.23 -16.56
CA TRP A 92 2.91 30.12 -15.92
C TRP A 92 2.06 29.38 -14.87
N LYS A 93 0.82 29.81 -14.64
CA LYS A 93 -0.09 29.12 -13.69
C LYS A 93 -0.35 27.67 -14.08
N GLU A 94 -0.29 27.36 -15.38
CA GLU A 94 -0.60 26.02 -15.90
C GLU A 94 0.64 25.16 -16.18
N ASP A 95 1.84 25.69 -15.96
CA ASP A 95 3.09 24.96 -16.20
C ASP A 95 3.31 23.87 -15.14
N ILE A 96 3.71 22.68 -15.58
CA ILE A 96 3.91 21.51 -14.72
C ILE A 96 5.38 21.45 -14.28
N ILE A 97 5.62 21.52 -12.96
CA ILE A 97 6.96 21.36 -12.38
C ILE A 97 7.35 19.87 -12.36
N PRO A 98 8.53 19.49 -12.90
CA PRO A 98 9.01 18.10 -12.81
C PRO A 98 9.43 17.74 -11.38
N GLU A 99 9.00 16.58 -10.88
CA GLU A 99 9.28 16.14 -9.51
C GLU A 99 10.61 15.37 -9.39
N ILE A 100 10.98 14.58 -10.40
CA ILE A 100 12.14 13.68 -10.35
C ILE A 100 12.97 13.81 -11.63
N LEU A 101 14.27 14.01 -11.48
CA LEU A 101 15.26 14.03 -12.55
C LEU A 101 16.43 13.11 -12.18
N ASP A 102 16.73 12.11 -13.03
CA ASP A 102 17.84 11.15 -12.83
C ASP A 102 17.91 10.52 -11.43
N GLY A 103 16.75 10.22 -10.85
CA GLY A 103 16.62 9.61 -9.52
C GLY A 103 16.78 10.57 -8.34
N HIS A 104 16.97 11.86 -8.61
CA HIS A 104 17.03 12.93 -7.62
C HIS A 104 15.75 13.77 -7.66
N ASN A 105 15.33 14.30 -6.51
CA ASN A 105 14.15 15.16 -6.40
C ASN A 105 14.54 16.60 -6.75
N VAL A 106 13.77 17.24 -7.63
CA VAL A 106 14.06 18.61 -8.09
C VAL A 106 13.86 19.62 -6.97
N PHE A 107 12.87 19.44 -6.08
CA PHE A 107 12.58 20.36 -4.99
C PHE A 107 13.74 20.54 -3.99
N ASP A 108 14.60 19.54 -3.87
CA ASP A 108 15.74 19.59 -2.94
C ASP A 108 16.86 20.52 -3.44
N PHE A 109 16.83 20.90 -4.73
CA PHE A 109 17.80 21.78 -5.39
C PHE A 109 17.20 23.13 -5.82
N VAL A 110 15.99 23.48 -5.37
CA VAL A 110 15.40 24.80 -5.66
C VAL A 110 15.84 25.81 -4.60
N ASP A 111 16.93 26.52 -4.88
CA ASP A 111 17.46 27.60 -4.05
C ASP A 111 17.63 28.89 -4.88
N PRO A 112 17.41 30.09 -4.30
CA PRO A 112 17.61 31.37 -4.99
C PRO A 112 19.08 31.59 -5.40
N ASP A 113 20.03 31.03 -4.67
CA ASP A 113 21.48 31.30 -4.81
C ASP A 113 22.22 30.13 -5.49
N ILE A 114 21.51 29.24 -6.21
CA ILE A 114 22.11 28.02 -6.76
C ILE A 114 23.24 28.30 -7.78
N LEU A 115 23.15 29.42 -8.50
CA LEU A 115 24.14 29.80 -9.50
C LEU A 115 25.49 30.17 -8.88
N ASP A 116 25.47 30.90 -7.76
CA ASP A 116 26.68 31.32 -7.07
C ASP A 116 27.42 30.12 -6.47
N ARG A 117 26.66 29.20 -5.85
CA ARG A 117 27.20 27.93 -5.32
C ARG A 117 27.80 27.06 -6.43
N LEU A 118 27.16 27.01 -7.60
CA LEU A 118 27.67 26.25 -8.75
C LEU A 118 28.98 26.84 -9.28
N GLU A 119 29.11 28.17 -9.28
CA GLU A 119 30.35 28.83 -9.72
C GLU A 119 31.51 28.56 -8.77
N GLU A 120 31.26 28.58 -7.47
CA GLU A 120 32.24 28.22 -6.45
C GLU A 120 32.72 26.78 -6.61
N LEU A 121 31.79 25.84 -6.79
CA LEU A 121 32.10 24.43 -7.01
C LEU A 121 32.96 24.20 -8.27
N LYS A 122 32.65 24.91 -9.36
CA LYS A 122 33.45 24.84 -10.60
C LYS A 122 34.86 25.38 -10.41
N ARG A 123 35.07 26.40 -9.57
CA ARG A 123 36.41 26.92 -9.26
C ARG A 123 37.21 25.89 -8.47
N GLU A 124 36.59 25.24 -7.49
CA GLU A 124 37.23 24.17 -6.71
C GLU A 124 37.57 22.95 -7.58
N GLU A 125 36.65 22.50 -8.43
CA GLU A 125 36.90 21.39 -9.37
C GLU A 125 38.03 21.71 -10.35
N GLY A 126 38.13 22.95 -10.84
CA GLY A 126 39.23 23.36 -11.71
C GLY A 126 40.61 23.29 -11.04
N ILE A 127 40.68 23.52 -9.74
CA ILE A 127 41.93 23.39 -8.95
C ILE A 127 42.27 21.90 -8.79
N MET A 128 41.29 21.07 -8.42
CA MET A 128 41.48 19.62 -8.25
C MET A 128 41.81 18.90 -9.57
N GLN A 129 41.21 19.30 -10.69
CA GLN A 129 41.48 18.70 -12.00
C GLN A 129 42.94 18.91 -12.42
N ALA A 130 43.50 20.09 -12.13
CA ALA A 130 44.90 20.40 -12.42
C ALA A 130 45.87 19.55 -11.57
N ASP A 131 45.52 19.26 -10.31
CA ASP A 131 46.32 18.43 -9.42
C ASP A 131 46.23 16.93 -9.77
N VAL A 132 45.10 16.46 -10.34
CA VAL A 132 44.88 15.04 -10.66
C VAL A 132 45.56 14.59 -11.97
N ASP A 133 45.78 15.51 -12.92
CA ASP A 133 46.46 15.19 -14.18
C ASP A 133 47.97 14.87 -13.99
N ASP A 134 48.57 15.24 -12.86
CA ASP A 134 50.00 15.00 -12.55
C ASP A 134 50.28 13.62 -11.89
N ASP A 135 49.26 12.85 -11.47
CA ASP A 135 49.43 11.64 -10.63
C ASP A 135 49.14 10.29 -11.34
N VAL A 136 48.93 10.27 -12.67
CA VAL A 136 48.59 9.04 -13.41
C VAL A 136 49.78 8.40 -14.13
N GLU A 137 50.93 8.28 -13.47
CA GLU A 137 51.97 7.29 -13.83
C GLU A 137 52.52 6.63 -12.55
N MET A 138 51.81 5.61 -12.06
CA MET A 138 52.29 4.77 -10.97
C MET A 138 52.84 3.46 -11.56
N ASP A 139 54.16 3.39 -11.72
CA ASP A 139 54.90 2.18 -12.09
C ASP A 139 54.84 1.15 -10.95
N GLY A 140 53.80 0.32 -10.96
CA GLY A 140 53.68 -0.83 -10.08
C GLY A 140 54.47 -2.00 -10.66
N MET A 141 55.50 -2.46 -9.94
CA MET A 141 56.22 -3.71 -10.25
C MET A 141 55.23 -4.80 -10.66
N GLU A 142 55.29 -5.20 -11.94
CA GLU A 142 54.39 -6.19 -12.50
C GLU A 142 54.54 -7.51 -11.74
N LEU A 143 53.48 -7.86 -11.02
CA LEU A 143 53.39 -9.11 -10.26
C LEU A 143 53.60 -10.29 -11.23
N THR A 144 54.43 -11.27 -10.86
CA THR A 144 54.76 -12.40 -11.75
C THR A 144 53.48 -13.14 -12.19
N PRO A 145 53.45 -13.76 -13.39
CA PRO A 145 52.22 -14.42 -13.88
C PRO A 145 51.75 -15.58 -12.97
N GLU A 146 52.63 -16.13 -12.12
CA GLU A 146 52.27 -17.12 -11.10
C GLU A 146 51.58 -16.49 -9.88
N GLU A 147 52.12 -15.39 -9.39
CA GLU A 147 51.51 -14.61 -8.31
C GLU A 147 50.14 -14.02 -8.72
N GLN A 148 49.97 -13.62 -9.98
CA GLN A 148 48.67 -13.19 -10.49
C GLN A 148 47.63 -14.33 -10.49
N LYS A 149 48.04 -15.54 -10.88
CA LYS A 149 47.17 -16.74 -10.86
C LYS A 149 46.78 -17.11 -9.44
N THR A 150 47.72 -17.07 -8.49
CA THR A 150 47.44 -17.34 -7.08
C THR A 150 46.54 -16.27 -6.47
N LEU A 151 46.76 -14.99 -6.77
CA LEU A 151 45.91 -13.89 -6.33
C LEU A 151 44.49 -14.00 -6.89
N ALA A 152 44.35 -14.40 -8.16
CA ALA A 152 43.04 -14.69 -8.76
C ALA A 152 42.33 -15.86 -8.08
N GLN A 153 43.06 -16.93 -7.73
CA GLN A 153 42.51 -18.05 -6.95
C GLN A 153 42.08 -17.61 -5.54
N ILE A 154 42.87 -16.77 -4.86
CA ILE A 154 42.52 -16.22 -3.54
C ILE A 154 41.24 -15.36 -3.64
N ARG A 155 41.13 -14.48 -4.64
CA ARG A 155 39.95 -13.65 -4.86
C ARG A 155 38.70 -14.50 -5.13
N LYS A 156 38.80 -15.53 -5.98
CA LYS A 156 37.70 -16.48 -6.26
C LYS A 156 37.28 -17.26 -5.01
N ASN A 157 38.23 -17.75 -4.22
CA ASN A 157 37.93 -18.47 -2.99
C ASN A 157 37.29 -17.54 -1.94
N LYS A 158 37.76 -16.29 -1.82
CA LYS A 158 37.17 -15.27 -0.96
C LYS A 158 35.74 -14.94 -1.38
N SER A 159 35.47 -14.75 -2.68
CA SER A 159 34.13 -14.44 -3.17
C SER A 159 33.14 -15.57 -2.90
N LEU A 160 33.55 -16.82 -3.12
CA LEU A 160 32.74 -18.00 -2.78
C LEU A 160 32.45 -18.09 -1.27
N LEU A 161 33.44 -17.82 -0.42
CA LEU A 161 33.26 -17.81 1.04
C LEU A 161 32.26 -16.72 1.47
N ILE A 162 32.38 -15.53 0.90
CA ILE A 162 31.48 -14.40 1.16
C ILE A 162 30.06 -14.71 0.68
N GLN A 163 29.89 -15.27 -0.53
CA GLN A 163 28.57 -15.68 -1.04
C GLN A 163 27.91 -16.74 -0.13
N GLN A 164 28.67 -17.75 0.32
CA GLN A 164 28.16 -18.75 1.25
C GLN A 164 27.74 -18.12 2.59
N HIS A 165 28.49 -17.12 3.08
CA HIS A 165 28.15 -16.38 4.30
C HIS A 165 26.89 -15.55 4.15
N ILE A 166 26.73 -14.85 3.03
CA ILE A 166 25.53 -14.07 2.70
C ILE A 166 24.31 -15.00 2.65
N ASN A 167 24.40 -16.15 1.99
CA ASN A 167 23.31 -17.13 1.92
C ASN A 167 22.91 -17.70 3.30
N LYS A 168 23.89 -17.90 4.20
CA LYS A 168 23.63 -18.33 5.58
C LYS A 168 22.98 -17.22 6.43
N LYS A 169 23.35 -15.96 6.21
CA LYS A 169 22.77 -14.81 6.91
C LYS A 169 21.36 -14.47 6.41
N SER A 170 21.12 -14.47 5.11
CA SER A 170 19.79 -14.17 4.54
C SER A 170 18.73 -15.17 5.00
N THR A 171 19.09 -16.45 5.09
CA THR A 171 18.23 -17.50 5.68
C THR A 171 18.02 -17.31 7.19
N ALA A 172 19.02 -16.83 7.93
CA ALA A 172 18.92 -16.56 9.37
C ALA A 172 18.00 -15.39 9.73
N VAL A 173 17.82 -14.40 8.84
CA VAL A 173 16.87 -13.30 9.03
C VAL A 173 15.43 -13.80 9.01
N THR A 174 15.13 -14.79 8.17
CA THR A 174 13.76 -15.32 7.99
C THR A 174 13.46 -16.52 8.90
N ARG A 175 14.48 -17.26 9.36
CA ARG A 175 14.33 -18.51 10.12
C ARG A 175 15.46 -18.68 11.15
N PRO A 176 15.21 -19.28 12.32
CA PRO A 176 16.25 -19.54 13.30
C PRO A 176 17.33 -20.49 12.77
N THR A 177 18.60 -20.22 13.10
CA THR A 177 19.73 -21.07 12.71
C THR A 177 19.67 -22.42 13.43
N VAL A 178 19.67 -23.51 12.66
CA VAL A 178 19.60 -24.86 13.23
C VAL A 178 20.95 -25.21 13.87
N PRO A 179 20.99 -25.63 15.15
CA PRO A 179 22.22 -26.07 15.78
C PRO A 179 22.86 -27.24 15.03
N ARG A 180 24.18 -27.20 14.84
CA ARG A 180 24.97 -28.18 14.06
C ARG A 180 24.66 -29.65 14.38
N LYS A 181 24.29 -29.95 15.63
CA LYS A 181 23.97 -31.31 16.12
C LYS A 181 22.79 -32.00 15.43
N PHE A 182 21.87 -31.24 14.83
CA PHE A 182 20.63 -31.79 14.26
C PHE A 182 20.73 -32.13 12.76
N ASP A 183 21.86 -31.84 12.11
CA ASP A 183 22.19 -32.16 10.71
C ASP A 183 20.98 -32.22 9.74
N LYS A 184 20.41 -31.06 9.45
CA LYS A 184 19.20 -30.94 8.59
C LYS A 184 19.44 -31.49 7.17
N ASP A 185 20.61 -31.20 6.62
CA ASP A 185 20.95 -31.46 5.22
C ASP A 185 21.72 -32.79 5.05
N ARG A 186 21.91 -33.56 6.15
CA ARG A 186 22.63 -34.85 6.19
C ARG A 186 24.04 -34.76 5.63
N GLU A 187 24.71 -33.65 5.89
CA GLU A 187 26.00 -33.33 5.31
C GLU A 187 27.17 -33.94 6.10
N PHE A 188 26.99 -34.28 7.38
CA PHE A 188 28.05 -34.82 8.25
C PHE A 188 28.31 -36.31 8.01
N THR A 189 28.65 -36.64 6.76
CA THR A 189 29.07 -37.98 6.35
C THR A 189 30.58 -38.17 6.50
N THR A 190 31.00 -39.41 6.76
CA THR A 190 32.44 -39.77 6.79
C THR A 190 33.13 -39.51 5.45
N LYS A 191 32.39 -39.64 4.33
CA LYS A 191 32.88 -39.35 2.98
C LYS A 191 33.18 -37.87 2.76
N ARG A 192 32.28 -36.96 3.17
CA ARG A 192 32.50 -35.50 3.06
C ARG A 192 33.63 -35.03 3.97
N MET A 193 33.65 -35.51 5.22
CA MET A 193 34.72 -35.21 6.17
C MET A 193 36.09 -35.61 5.62
N GLY A 194 36.20 -36.80 5.02
CA GLY A 194 37.46 -37.25 4.42
C GLY A 194 37.93 -36.38 3.26
N ARG A 195 37.01 -35.95 2.39
CA ARG A 195 37.33 -35.02 1.28
C ARG A 195 37.83 -33.67 1.79
N GLN A 196 37.19 -33.10 2.82
CA GLN A 196 37.57 -31.81 3.37
C GLN A 196 38.95 -31.85 4.06
N LEU A 197 39.23 -32.90 4.82
CA LEU A 197 40.55 -33.07 5.47
C LEU A 197 41.66 -33.28 4.43
N SER A 198 41.38 -34.05 3.37
CA SER A 198 42.31 -34.23 2.25
C SER A 198 42.61 -32.92 1.52
N VAL A 199 41.60 -32.06 1.31
CA VAL A 199 41.80 -30.72 0.71
C VAL A 199 42.63 -29.79 1.62
N LEU A 200 42.57 -29.99 2.93
CA LEU A 200 43.41 -29.30 3.91
C LEU A 200 44.81 -29.93 4.07
N GLY A 201 45.10 -31.04 3.36
CA GLY A 201 46.38 -31.74 3.44
C GLY A 201 46.53 -32.68 4.64
N ILE A 202 45.45 -33.05 5.31
CA ILE A 202 45.45 -33.94 6.49
C ILE A 202 44.94 -35.32 6.07
N ASP A 203 45.67 -36.39 6.42
CA ASP A 203 45.24 -37.77 6.12
C ASP A 203 43.96 -38.16 6.89
N PRO A 204 42.85 -38.50 6.20
CA PRO A 204 41.58 -38.80 6.86
C PRO A 204 41.46 -40.22 7.44
N SER A 205 42.43 -41.10 7.21
CA SER A 205 42.37 -42.54 7.56
C SER A 205 42.01 -42.80 9.03
N MET A 206 42.70 -42.15 9.97
CA MET A 206 42.49 -42.28 11.41
C MET A 206 41.10 -41.78 11.87
N ALA A 207 40.64 -40.66 11.32
CA ALA A 207 39.35 -40.06 11.66
C ALA A 207 38.18 -40.93 11.16
N ILE A 208 38.32 -41.49 9.96
CA ILE A 208 37.32 -42.39 9.36
C ILE A 208 37.23 -43.69 10.17
N ASN A 209 38.36 -44.28 10.57
CA ASN A 209 38.39 -45.51 11.35
C ASN A 209 37.71 -45.34 12.72
N ARG A 210 37.93 -44.20 13.39
CA ARG A 210 37.23 -43.85 14.64
C ARG A 210 35.73 -43.67 14.46
N ALA A 211 35.29 -43.08 13.35
CA ALA A 211 33.86 -42.90 13.06
C ALA A 211 33.19 -44.25 12.71
N ARG A 212 33.86 -45.10 11.95
CA ARG A 212 33.37 -46.45 11.59
C ARG A 212 33.28 -47.37 12.81
N SER A 213 34.28 -47.38 13.70
CA SER A 213 34.27 -48.24 14.89
C SER A 213 33.08 -47.95 15.82
N ARG A 214 32.66 -46.69 15.93
CA ARG A 214 31.46 -46.28 16.68
C ARG A 214 30.13 -46.72 16.02
N SER A 215 30.13 -46.89 14.70
CA SER A 215 28.93 -47.31 13.94
C SER A 215 28.73 -48.82 13.91
N LEU A 216 29.79 -49.61 14.14
CA LEU A 216 29.75 -51.07 14.13
C LEU A 216 29.13 -51.66 15.42
N SER A 217 29.26 -50.99 16.58
CA SER A 217 28.86 -51.58 17.86
C SER A 217 27.37 -51.45 18.24
N ARG A 218 26.51 -50.84 17.42
CA ARG A 218 25.09 -50.60 17.75
C ARG A 218 24.07 -50.85 16.63
N ARG A 219 24.45 -51.53 15.55
CA ARG A 219 23.47 -51.91 14.52
C ARG A 219 23.11 -53.37 14.69
N GLY A 220 22.15 -53.63 15.59
CA GLY A 220 21.35 -54.86 15.51
C GLY A 220 20.82 -54.96 14.08
N GLN A 221 21.24 -55.99 13.37
CA GLN A 221 20.72 -56.33 12.05
C GLN A 221 19.21 -56.45 12.22
N LYS A 222 18.44 -55.51 11.64
CA LYS A 222 16.99 -55.57 11.71
C LYS A 222 16.58 -56.86 11.00
N ARG A 223 16.09 -57.86 11.74
CA ARG A 223 15.28 -58.92 11.14
C ARG A 223 14.08 -58.24 10.52
N GLU A 224 13.97 -58.33 9.20
CA GLU A 224 12.75 -57.89 8.53
C GLU A 224 11.59 -58.72 9.09
N ARG A 225 10.50 -58.04 9.43
CA ARG A 225 9.24 -58.70 9.77
C ARG A 225 8.75 -59.35 8.49
N SER A 226 8.66 -60.68 8.47
CA SER A 226 8.31 -61.51 7.31
C SER A 226 7.15 -60.91 6.51
N VAL A 227 7.41 -60.62 5.24
CA VAL A 227 6.37 -60.35 4.24
C VAL A 227 5.74 -61.69 3.88
N ASP A 228 4.41 -61.72 3.94
CA ASP A 228 3.60 -62.89 3.61
C ASP A 228 3.84 -63.34 2.17
N LYS A 229 3.83 -64.66 1.99
CA LYS A 229 4.34 -65.40 0.84
C LYS A 229 3.36 -65.28 -0.33
N GLY A 230 3.81 -64.70 -1.44
CA GLY A 230 3.01 -64.53 -2.67
C GLY A 230 3.88 -64.41 -3.91
N ASP A 231 4.59 -65.49 -4.21
CA ASP A 231 4.98 -66.04 -5.50
C ASP A 231 5.55 -65.16 -6.65
N SER A 232 6.70 -65.67 -7.12
CA SER A 232 7.26 -65.64 -8.48
C SER A 232 8.05 -64.43 -9.00
N GLU A 233 9.29 -64.79 -9.35
CA GLU A 233 10.35 -64.07 -10.02
C GLU A 233 9.91 -63.23 -11.21
N VAL A 234 10.16 -61.90 -11.16
CA VAL A 234 10.45 -61.12 -12.37
C VAL A 234 11.55 -60.09 -12.07
N VAL A 235 12.50 -60.12 -12.98
CA VAL A 235 13.71 -59.32 -13.17
C VAL A 235 13.46 -57.81 -13.12
N GLY A 236 14.47 -57.06 -12.67
CA GLY A 236 14.39 -55.62 -12.45
C GLY A 236 13.96 -54.78 -13.64
N VAL A 237 13.07 -53.81 -13.36
CA VAL A 237 12.82 -52.62 -14.17
C VAL A 237 12.48 -51.47 -13.20
N MET A 238 12.94 -50.26 -13.54
CA MET A 238 12.84 -49.00 -12.81
C MET A 238 11.49 -48.76 -12.11
N ASP A 239 11.49 -48.61 -10.79
CA ASP A 239 10.29 -48.22 -10.03
C ASP A 239 10.20 -46.68 -9.97
N MET A 240 9.23 -46.13 -10.70
CA MET A 240 8.85 -44.72 -10.64
C MET A 240 8.21 -44.40 -9.29
N ASP A 241 8.47 -43.20 -8.77
CA ASP A 241 7.82 -42.66 -7.58
C ASP A 241 6.27 -42.67 -7.70
N VAL A 242 5.63 -43.75 -7.25
CA VAL A 242 4.20 -43.80 -6.98
C VAL A 242 4.01 -43.58 -5.49
N ASP A 243 3.58 -42.37 -5.15
CA ASP A 243 3.21 -41.95 -3.80
C ASP A 243 2.36 -43.00 -3.08
N THR A 244 2.91 -43.55 -2.00
CA THR A 244 2.22 -44.55 -1.16
C THR A 244 0.85 -44.06 -0.65
N LEU A 245 -0.17 -44.89 -0.86
CA LEU A 245 -1.56 -44.66 -0.46
C LEU A 245 -1.73 -44.49 1.07
N ASN A 246 -2.36 -43.37 1.43
CA ASN A 246 -3.36 -43.24 2.51
C ASN A 246 -2.98 -43.54 3.98
N LYS A 247 -1.84 -43.02 4.48
CA LYS A 247 -1.58 -42.97 5.93
C LYS A 247 -2.29 -41.85 6.71
N LYS A 248 -2.87 -40.85 6.03
CA LYS A 248 -3.51 -39.68 6.68
C LYS A 248 -5.01 -39.84 6.98
N LEU A 249 -5.65 -40.94 6.57
CA LEU A 249 -7.10 -41.13 6.75
C LEU A 249 -7.51 -41.71 8.11
N ARG A 250 -6.57 -42.13 8.97
CA ARG A 250 -6.90 -42.71 10.29
C ARG A 250 -7.32 -41.71 11.37
N LEU A 251 -7.12 -40.40 11.16
CA LEU A 251 -7.51 -39.37 12.12
C LEU A 251 -8.92 -38.79 11.88
N MET A 252 -9.65 -39.27 10.86
CA MET A 252 -10.98 -38.75 10.49
C MET A 252 -12.13 -39.75 10.63
N SER A 253 -12.04 -40.70 11.54
CA SER A 253 -13.19 -41.54 11.88
C SER A 253 -13.95 -40.96 13.08
N ARG A 254 -15.04 -40.27 12.74
CA ARG A 254 -16.26 -39.95 13.53
C ARG A 254 -16.32 -38.54 14.18
N PRO A 255 -16.82 -37.52 13.46
CA PRO A 255 -17.47 -36.41 14.14
C PRO A 255 -18.85 -36.83 14.66
N ARG A 256 -19.14 -36.42 15.90
CA ARG A 256 -20.41 -36.56 16.62
C ARG A 256 -21.56 -35.99 15.79
N SER A 257 -22.62 -36.78 15.63
CA SER A 257 -23.84 -36.46 14.89
C SER A 257 -24.52 -35.19 15.43
N ARG A 258 -24.59 -34.13 14.61
CA ARG A 258 -25.75 -33.24 14.62
C ARG A 258 -26.68 -33.76 13.53
N SER A 259 -27.90 -34.10 13.92
CA SER A 259 -28.94 -34.73 13.12
C SER A 259 -29.03 -34.14 11.71
N ARG A 260 -28.73 -34.94 10.68
CA ARG A 260 -28.92 -34.57 9.28
C ARG A 260 -30.20 -35.24 8.79
N SER A 261 -31.25 -34.46 8.59
CA SER A 261 -32.26 -34.79 7.59
C SER A 261 -31.55 -34.97 6.25
N ARG A 262 -31.51 -36.22 5.74
CA ARG A 262 -31.00 -36.67 4.43
C ARG A 262 -29.70 -36.00 3.92
N PRO A 263 -28.54 -36.68 3.96
CA PRO A 263 -27.37 -36.17 3.24
C PRO A 263 -27.63 -36.26 1.72
N PRO A 264 -27.13 -35.31 0.92
CA PRO A 264 -27.13 -35.47 -0.53
C PRO A 264 -26.27 -36.68 -0.88
N THR A 265 -26.88 -37.69 -1.49
CA THR A 265 -26.31 -39.00 -1.84
C THR A 265 -25.24 -38.94 -2.92
N VAL A 266 -25.04 -37.77 -3.55
CA VAL A 266 -24.14 -37.58 -4.69
C VAL A 266 -22.99 -36.65 -4.31
N VAL A 267 -21.75 -37.10 -4.57
CA VAL A 267 -20.50 -36.34 -4.34
C VAL A 267 -20.54 -34.93 -4.95
N ASP A 268 -21.20 -34.77 -6.10
CA ASP A 268 -21.34 -33.49 -6.81
C ASP A 268 -22.23 -32.47 -6.10
N GLN A 269 -23.23 -32.93 -5.34
CA GLN A 269 -24.07 -32.03 -4.56
C GLN A 269 -23.32 -31.50 -3.33
N LYS A 270 -22.42 -32.32 -2.77
CA LYS A 270 -21.56 -31.93 -1.64
C LYS A 270 -20.53 -30.87 -2.05
N SER A 271 -19.88 -31.02 -3.21
CA SER A 271 -18.94 -30.01 -3.72
C SER A 271 -19.65 -28.68 -3.98
N LYS A 272 -20.80 -28.71 -4.66
CA LYS A 272 -21.65 -27.52 -4.88
C LYS A 272 -22.09 -26.84 -3.57
N ALA A 273 -22.42 -27.61 -2.54
CA ALA A 273 -22.77 -27.07 -1.22
C ALA A 273 -21.57 -26.38 -0.54
N LEU A 274 -20.38 -26.97 -0.63
CA LEU A 274 -19.15 -26.36 -0.10
C LEU A 274 -18.79 -25.08 -0.85
N ASP A 275 -18.96 -25.02 -2.17
CA ASP A 275 -18.71 -23.82 -2.95
C ASP A 275 -19.67 -22.69 -2.60
N LYS A 276 -20.97 -23.00 -2.40
CA LYS A 276 -21.96 -22.04 -1.91
C LYS A 276 -21.59 -21.52 -0.50
N ALA A 277 -21.14 -22.40 0.40
CA ALA A 277 -20.69 -22.02 1.73
C ALA A 277 -19.43 -21.12 1.70
N ARG A 278 -18.46 -21.42 0.83
CA ARG A 278 -17.27 -20.56 0.63
C ARG A 278 -17.64 -19.19 0.06
N LYS A 279 -18.60 -19.14 -0.88
CA LYS A 279 -19.09 -17.88 -1.46
C LYS A 279 -19.81 -17.01 -0.43
N SER A 280 -20.64 -17.57 0.45
CA SER A 280 -21.38 -16.79 1.46
C SER A 280 -20.48 -16.12 2.51
N VAL A 281 -19.31 -16.70 2.79
CA VAL A 281 -18.33 -16.18 3.75
C VAL A 281 -17.58 -14.96 3.21
N LYS A 282 -17.50 -14.75 1.87
CA LYS A 282 -16.70 -13.68 1.25
C LYS A 282 -17.02 -12.28 1.79
N ASN A 283 -18.29 -11.91 1.92
CA ASN A 283 -18.69 -10.58 2.39
C ASN A 283 -18.24 -10.31 3.84
N ARG A 284 -18.25 -11.36 4.67
CA ARG A 284 -17.80 -11.27 6.05
C ARG A 284 -16.29 -11.12 6.15
N ASN A 285 -15.55 -11.88 5.33
CA ASN A 285 -14.10 -11.81 5.27
C ASN A 285 -13.64 -10.47 4.70
N LYS A 286 -14.38 -9.89 3.75
CA LYS A 286 -14.12 -8.53 3.25
C LYS A 286 -14.20 -7.49 4.37
N ASN A 287 -15.15 -7.65 5.29
CA ASN A 287 -15.28 -6.82 6.49
C ASN A 287 -14.38 -7.29 7.66
N ALA A 288 -13.40 -8.17 7.40
CA ALA A 288 -12.44 -8.71 8.36
C ALA A 288 -13.05 -9.26 9.66
N ARG A 289 -14.28 -9.78 9.63
CA ARG A 289 -14.90 -10.30 10.86
C ARG A 289 -14.28 -11.64 11.28
N ARG A 290 -14.15 -11.86 12.58
CA ARG A 290 -13.51 -13.07 13.14
C ARG A 290 -14.25 -14.36 12.80
N GLY A 291 -15.57 -14.29 12.60
CA GLY A 291 -16.41 -15.44 12.27
C GLY A 291 -17.89 -15.08 12.19
N GLU A 292 -18.75 -16.07 11.98
CA GLU A 292 -20.20 -15.83 11.84
C GLU A 292 -20.90 -15.28 13.08
N ALA A 293 -20.33 -15.54 14.25
CA ALA A 293 -20.80 -15.04 15.54
C ALA A 293 -20.40 -13.57 15.77
N ASP A 294 -19.44 -13.06 15.01
CA ASP A 294 -18.95 -11.70 15.16
C ASP A 294 -19.92 -10.70 14.49
N ARG A 295 -20.81 -10.16 15.31
CA ARG A 295 -21.86 -9.20 14.92
C ARG A 295 -21.76 -7.90 15.72
N VAL A 296 -20.58 -7.60 16.27
CA VAL A 296 -20.36 -6.39 17.08
C VAL A 296 -20.46 -5.16 16.17
N ALA A 297 -21.31 -4.20 16.56
CA ALA A 297 -21.41 -2.91 15.91
C ALA A 297 -20.55 -1.89 16.68
N PRO A 298 -19.44 -1.37 16.11
CA PRO A 298 -18.63 -0.38 16.78
C PRO A 298 -19.36 0.96 16.87
N ASN A 299 -19.18 1.68 17.98
CA ASN A 299 -19.69 3.03 18.11
C ASN A 299 -18.75 4.01 17.40
N LEU A 300 -19.05 4.34 16.13
CA LEU A 300 -18.22 5.22 15.30
C LEU A 300 -18.20 6.68 15.78
N LYS A 301 -19.26 7.12 16.48
CA LYS A 301 -19.40 8.50 16.98
C LYS A 301 -19.72 8.50 18.47
N PRO A 302 -18.76 8.15 19.34
CA PRO A 302 -19.04 8.10 20.76
C PRO A 302 -19.27 9.52 21.32
N LYS A 303 -20.37 9.69 22.06
CA LYS A 303 -20.85 11.00 22.54
C LYS A 303 -19.78 11.81 23.29
N HIS A 304 -18.97 11.16 24.12
CA HIS A 304 -17.93 11.82 24.92
C HIS A 304 -16.75 12.38 24.10
N LEU A 305 -16.66 12.06 22.80
CA LEU A 305 -15.75 12.73 21.86
C LEU A 305 -16.37 13.98 21.24
N PHE A 306 -17.65 13.92 20.88
CA PHE A 306 -18.31 14.88 20.00
C PHE A 306 -19.30 15.81 20.71
N SER A 307 -19.48 15.66 22.02
CA SER A 307 -20.43 16.42 22.82
C SER A 307 -19.73 17.06 24.01
N GLY A 308 -20.05 18.34 24.24
CA GLY A 308 -19.45 19.16 25.29
C GLY A 308 -18.27 20.00 24.79
N LYS A 309 -18.00 21.09 25.50
CA LYS A 309 -16.81 21.93 25.29
C LYS A 309 -15.93 21.83 26.53
N ARG A 310 -14.62 21.94 26.35
CA ARG A 310 -13.68 22.04 27.47
C ARG A 310 -13.84 23.42 28.12
N SER A 311 -14.15 23.45 29.41
CA SER A 311 -14.19 24.67 30.21
C SER A 311 -12.89 24.84 31.01
N ASN A 312 -12.68 26.03 31.58
CA ASN A 312 -11.58 26.26 32.52
C ASN A 312 -11.87 25.49 33.82
N GLY A 313 -11.10 24.44 34.09
CA GLY A 313 -11.27 23.56 35.26
C GLY A 313 -10.93 22.10 34.98
N LYS A 314 -11.63 21.18 35.64
CA LYS A 314 -11.42 19.73 35.48
C LYS A 314 -11.81 19.25 34.08
N THR A 315 -10.86 18.63 33.39
CA THR A 315 -11.06 18.00 32.08
C THR A 315 -11.55 16.55 32.22
N GLN A 316 -12.28 16.04 31.22
CA GLN A 316 -12.77 14.65 31.18
C GLN A 316 -11.70 13.63 30.78
N ARG A 317 -10.59 14.08 30.20
CA ARG A 317 -9.46 13.24 29.77
C ARG A 317 -8.17 13.86 30.23
N ARG A 318 -7.22 13.02 30.62
CA ARG A 318 -5.84 13.39 30.96
C ARG A 318 -5.12 13.95 29.73
#